data_AF-A0A914NGX0-F1
#
_entry.id   AF-A0A914NGX0-F1
#
_cell.length_a   1.000
_cell.length_b   1.000
_cell.length_c   1.000
_cell.angle_alpha   90.00
_cell.angle_beta   90.00
_cell.angle_gamma   90.00
#
_symmetry.space_group_name_H-M   'P 1'
#
loop_
_entity.id
_entity.type
_entity.pdbx_description
1 polymer ?
#
loop_
_entity_poly.entity_id
_entity_poly.type
_entity_poly.pdbx_seq_one_letter_code
_entity_poly.pdbx_strand_id
1 'polypeptide(L)'
;MVKLFGKRKKMTALKKAQFDYKRKLHQYSSGCAFLSMGGKSKHHCGYCGIKVRSHHLQHVYNHINKPLFKCNICETGSNQKEFIEAHLKQEHNGEGGEIYDNRWRHLSVIKEVIKACFRELYKDPVHTPTIGDIFGLKRRHFDLVSELLEKETRKSSLRWAAKLHKAGEEYRPA
;
A
#
# COMPACT_ATOMS: atom_id res chain seq x y z
N MET A 1 19.54 -14.99 31.41
CA MET A 1 19.48 -13.57 31.00
C MET A 1 18.44 -13.41 29.91
N VAL A 2 17.29 -12.79 30.21
CA VAL A 2 16.22 -12.56 29.23
C VAL A 2 16.56 -11.28 28.46
N LYS A 3 16.77 -11.37 27.14
CA LYS A 3 16.96 -10.19 26.29
C LYS A 3 15.65 -9.38 26.34
N LEU A 4 15.70 -8.20 26.96
CA LEU A 4 14.63 -7.20 26.87
C LEU A 4 14.49 -6.81 25.39
N PHE A 5 13.49 -7.34 24.70
CA PHE A 5 13.14 -6.87 23.35
C PHE A 5 12.90 -5.36 23.41
N GLY A 6 13.70 -4.59 22.68
CA GLY A 6 13.67 -3.14 22.72
C GLY A 6 12.26 -2.59 22.45
N LYS A 7 11.82 -1.62 23.28
CA LYS A 7 10.53 -0.95 23.10
C LYS A 7 10.44 -0.38 21.68
N ARG A 8 9.49 -0.87 20.88
CA ARG A 8 9.29 -0.42 19.49
C ARG A 8 9.04 1.09 19.48
N LYS A 9 9.89 1.86 18.80
CA LYS A 9 9.69 3.32 18.66
C LYS A 9 8.31 3.58 18.04
N LYS A 10 7.54 4.49 18.65
CA LYS A 10 6.24 4.91 18.11
C LYS A 10 6.45 5.53 16.73
N MET A 11 5.56 5.22 15.78
CA MET A 11 5.61 5.81 14.44
C MET A 11 5.29 7.30 14.50
N THR A 12 5.94 8.09 13.63
CA THR A 12 5.57 9.50 13.42
C THR A 12 4.20 9.59 12.76
N ALA A 13 3.52 10.74 12.92
CA ALA A 13 2.23 10.98 12.30
C ALA A 13 2.28 10.81 10.77
N LEU A 14 3.35 11.31 10.12
CA LEU A 14 3.56 11.17 8.69
C LEU A 14 3.68 9.70 8.24
N LYS A 15 4.50 8.90 8.94
CA LYS A 15 4.64 7.47 8.64
C LYS A 15 3.32 6.72 8.85
N LYS A 16 2.55 7.10 9.87
CA LYS A 16 1.22 6.52 10.12
C LYS A 16 0.24 6.89 9.00
N ALA A 17 0.20 8.15 8.57
CA ALA A 17 -0.65 8.59 7.45
C ALA A 17 -0.35 7.82 6.16
N GLN A 18 0.94 7.66 5.82
CA GLN A 18 1.36 6.87 4.66
C GLN A 18 0.96 5.40 4.77
N PHE A 19 1.12 4.79 5.95
CA PHE A 19 0.73 3.41 6.19
C PHE A 19 -0.78 3.21 6.05
N ASP A 20 -1.57 4.07 6.68
CA ASP A 20 -3.03 4.03 6.64
C ASP A 20 -3.54 4.21 5.21
N TYR A 21 -2.94 5.12 4.43
CA TYR A 21 -3.25 5.32 3.02
C TYR A 21 -2.91 4.10 2.17
N LYS A 22 -1.69 3.55 2.28
CA LYS A 22 -1.30 2.33 1.54
C LYS A 22 -2.23 1.16 1.86
N ARG A 23 -2.61 0.99 3.13
CA ARG A 23 -3.56 -0.04 3.57
C ARG A 23 -4.93 0.15 2.92
N LYS A 24 -5.47 1.36 2.95
CA LYS A 24 -6.80 1.66 2.39
C LYS A 24 -6.80 1.54 0.86
N LEU A 25 -5.74 2.00 0.19
CA LEU A 25 -5.58 1.88 -1.26
C LEU A 25 -5.54 0.40 -1.67
N HIS A 26 -4.77 -0.43 -0.95
CA HIS A 26 -4.76 -1.88 -1.17
C HIS A 26 -6.15 -2.50 -0.99
N GLN A 27 -6.91 -2.08 0.02
CA GLN A 27 -8.29 -2.55 0.20
C GLN A 27 -9.18 -2.21 -0.99
N TYR A 28 -8.96 -1.07 -1.64
CA TYR A 28 -9.76 -0.63 -2.78
C TYR A 28 -9.34 -1.26 -4.10
N SER A 29 -8.03 -1.49 -4.32
CA SER A 29 -7.52 -1.95 -5.61
C SER A 29 -7.33 -3.46 -5.71
N SER A 30 -7.05 -4.16 -4.61
CA SER A 30 -6.59 -5.56 -4.66
C SER A 30 -7.71 -6.60 -4.80
N GLY A 31 -8.97 -6.22 -4.61
CA GLY A 31 -10.07 -7.17 -4.50
C GLY A 31 -10.11 -7.94 -3.18
N CYS A 32 -9.29 -7.58 -2.17
CA CYS A 32 -9.36 -8.22 -0.86
C CYS A 32 -10.74 -8.05 -0.18
N ALA A 33 -11.50 -7.00 -0.55
CA ALA A 33 -12.85 -6.77 -0.07
C ALA A 33 -13.83 -7.88 -0.51
N PHE A 34 -13.52 -8.58 -1.60
CA PHE A 34 -14.34 -9.67 -2.13
C PHE A 34 -14.05 -11.03 -1.49
N LEU A 35 -13.06 -11.12 -0.59
CA LEU A 35 -12.64 -12.37 0.03
C LEU A 35 -12.78 -12.33 1.56
N SER A 36 -13.40 -13.37 2.11
CA SER A 36 -13.49 -13.58 3.55
C SER A 36 -12.46 -14.59 4.04
N MET A 37 -11.23 -14.15 4.30
CA MET A 37 -10.18 -15.03 4.81
C MET A 37 -10.21 -15.09 6.34
N GLY A 38 -11.22 -15.77 6.88
CA GLY A 38 -11.41 -15.98 8.32
C GLY A 38 -11.54 -17.46 8.65
N GLY A 39 -10.47 -18.24 8.49
CA GLY A 39 -10.46 -19.67 8.79
C GLY A 39 -9.20 -20.36 8.27
N LYS A 40 -8.62 -21.29 9.03
CA LYS A 40 -7.40 -22.04 8.70
C LYS A 40 -7.64 -23.13 7.62
N SER A 41 -8.50 -22.89 6.65
CA SER A 41 -8.84 -23.85 5.61
C SER A 41 -7.97 -23.64 4.37
N LYS A 42 -7.40 -24.73 3.85
CA LYS A 42 -6.72 -24.76 2.55
C LYS A 42 -7.83 -24.85 1.50
N HIS A 43 -7.87 -23.93 0.54
CA HIS A 43 -8.94 -23.89 -0.47
C HIS A 43 -8.42 -24.32 -1.83
N HIS A 44 -9.21 -25.12 -2.53
CA HIS A 44 -8.95 -25.42 -3.93
C HIS A 44 -9.57 -24.32 -4.78
N CYS A 45 -8.86 -23.91 -5.83
CA CYS A 45 -9.42 -23.02 -6.82
C CYS A 45 -10.51 -23.75 -7.61
N GLY A 46 -11.74 -23.23 -7.60
CA GLY A 46 -12.85 -23.78 -8.39
C GLY A 46 -12.66 -23.65 -9.91
N TYR A 47 -11.73 -22.80 -10.35
CA TYR A 47 -11.44 -22.59 -11.78
C TYR A 47 -10.37 -23.56 -12.31
N CYS A 48 -9.27 -23.78 -11.57
CA CYS A 48 -8.16 -24.62 -12.04
C CYS A 48 -7.82 -25.83 -11.15
N GLY A 49 -8.57 -26.07 -10.07
CA GLY A 49 -8.38 -27.20 -9.16
C GLY A 49 -7.16 -27.10 -8.23
N ILE A 50 -6.23 -26.17 -8.48
CA ILE A 50 -5.00 -26.03 -7.69
C ILE A 50 -5.33 -25.68 -6.24
N LYS A 51 -4.65 -26.38 -5.33
CA LYS A 51 -4.71 -26.12 -3.89
C LYS A 51 -3.92 -24.86 -3.52
N VAL A 52 -4.62 -23.85 -3.03
CA VAL A 52 -4.04 -22.58 -2.61
C VAL A 52 -3.99 -22.53 -1.08
N ARG A 53 -2.78 -22.36 -0.52
CA ARG A 53 -2.55 -22.33 0.93
C ARG A 53 -2.46 -20.91 1.49
N SER A 54 -1.90 -19.99 0.71
CA SER A 54 -1.71 -18.57 1.02
C SER A 54 -1.71 -17.76 -0.27
N HIS A 55 -1.73 -16.43 -0.17
CA HIS A 55 -1.69 -15.52 -1.34
C HIS A 55 -2.80 -15.76 -2.37
N HIS A 56 -4.03 -16.03 -1.92
CA HIS A 56 -5.20 -16.28 -2.77
C HIS A 56 -5.42 -15.19 -3.84
N LEU A 57 -5.17 -13.91 -3.52
CA LEU A 57 -5.25 -12.83 -4.51
C LEU A 57 -4.18 -12.94 -5.61
N GLN A 58 -2.94 -13.28 -5.26
CA GLN A 58 -1.88 -13.49 -6.24
C GLN A 58 -2.22 -14.66 -7.17
N HIS A 59 -2.78 -15.74 -6.60
CA HIS A 59 -3.30 -16.85 -7.40
C HIS A 59 -4.38 -16.39 -8.38
N VAL A 60 -5.34 -15.57 -7.93
CA VAL A 60 -6.40 -15.02 -8.78
C VAL A 60 -5.81 -14.17 -9.90
N TYR A 61 -4.82 -13.33 -9.62
CA TYR A 61 -4.17 -12.51 -10.65
C TYR A 61 -3.54 -13.34 -11.78
N ASN A 62 -3.09 -14.57 -11.50
CA ASN A 62 -2.53 -15.46 -12.54
C ASN A 62 -3.55 -15.87 -13.60
N HIS A 63 -4.86 -15.84 -13.28
CA HIS A 63 -5.91 -16.10 -14.26
C HIS A 63 -6.30 -14.84 -15.06
N ILE A 64 -5.77 -13.68 -14.69
CA ILE A 64 -6.08 -12.41 -15.35
C ILE A 64 -5.03 -12.12 -16.43
N ASN A 65 -5.44 -12.23 -17.69
CA ASN A 65 -4.62 -11.88 -18.86
C ASN A 65 -4.58 -10.37 -19.14
N LYS A 66 -4.46 -9.55 -18.09
CA LYS A 66 -4.32 -8.09 -18.17
C LYS A 66 -3.14 -7.63 -17.31
N PRO A 67 -2.36 -6.64 -17.75
CA PRO A 67 -1.23 -6.12 -16.98
C PRO A 67 -1.72 -5.32 -15.78
N LEU A 68 -1.81 -5.99 -14.63
CA LEU A 68 -2.22 -5.40 -13.35
C LEU A 68 -1.17 -4.47 -12.74
N PHE A 69 0.10 -4.73 -13.03
CA PHE A 69 1.24 -3.92 -12.66
C PHE A 69 1.99 -3.53 -13.94
N LYS A 70 2.41 -2.27 -14.04
CA LYS A 70 3.16 -1.77 -15.19
C LYS A 70 4.43 -1.04 -14.75
N CYS A 71 5.44 -1.06 -15.61
CA CYS A 71 6.54 -0.11 -15.54
C CYS A 71 6.04 1.29 -15.90
N ASN A 72 6.57 2.32 -15.24
CA ASN A 72 6.30 3.72 -15.57
C ASN A 72 7.29 4.29 -16.61
N ILE A 73 8.38 3.59 -16.93
CA ILE A 73 9.40 4.00 -17.91
C ILE A 73 9.11 3.41 -19.29
N CYS A 74 8.68 2.14 -19.35
CA CYS A 74 8.40 1.43 -20.59
C CYS A 74 7.05 0.70 -20.54
N GLU A 75 6.66 0.05 -21.63
CA GLU A 75 5.35 -0.60 -21.78
C GLU A 75 5.24 -1.96 -21.08
N THR A 76 6.32 -2.44 -20.45
CA THR A 76 6.35 -3.74 -19.76
C THR A 76 5.29 -3.81 -18.65
N GLY A 77 4.48 -4.85 -18.68
CA GLY A 77 3.41 -5.09 -17.71
C GLY A 77 3.26 -6.57 -17.36
N SER A 78 2.75 -6.83 -16.16
CA SER A 78 2.55 -8.19 -15.65
C SER A 78 1.34 -8.24 -14.72
N ASN A 79 0.82 -9.45 -14.51
CA ASN A 79 -0.17 -9.74 -13.48
C ASN A 79 0.45 -9.87 -12.09
N GLN A 80 1.78 -10.04 -12.00
CA GLN A 80 2.53 -10.16 -10.74
C GLN A 80 3.42 -8.93 -10.51
N LYS A 81 3.46 -8.45 -9.27
CA LYS A 81 4.24 -7.27 -8.87
C LYS A 81 5.74 -7.57 -8.92
N GLU A 82 6.12 -8.76 -8.47
CA GLU A 82 7.49 -9.26 -8.34
C GLU A 82 8.20 -9.29 -9.70
N PHE A 83 7.46 -9.57 -10.77
CA PHE A 83 7.98 -9.53 -12.13
C PHE A 83 8.41 -8.11 -12.53
N ILE A 84 7.58 -7.10 -12.22
CA ILE A 84 7.95 -5.71 -12.50
C ILE A 84 9.09 -5.25 -11.60
N GLU A 85 9.14 -5.69 -10.33
CA GLU A 85 10.30 -5.41 -9.45
C GLU A 85 11.62 -5.96 -10.01
N ALA A 86 11.61 -7.17 -10.55
CA ALA A 86 12.77 -7.76 -11.21
C ALA A 86 13.13 -7.02 -12.49
N HIS A 87 12.13 -6.73 -13.34
CA HIS A 87 12.30 -5.95 -14.57
C HIS A 87 12.94 -4.58 -14.30
N LEU A 88 12.48 -3.83 -13.29
CA LEU A 88 13.06 -2.52 -12.96
C LEU A 88 14.53 -2.61 -12.55
N LYS A 89 14.94 -3.71 -11.88
CA LYS A 89 16.33 -3.94 -11.48
C LYS A 89 17.21 -4.34 -12.65
N GLN A 90 16.68 -5.13 -13.59
CA GLN A 90 17.43 -5.71 -14.70
C GLN A 90 17.55 -4.76 -15.90
N GLU A 91 16.46 -4.06 -16.24
CA GLU A 91 16.36 -3.26 -17.47
C GLU A 91 16.53 -1.75 -17.23
N HIS A 92 16.31 -1.30 -15.99
CA HIS A 92 16.40 0.11 -15.61
C HIS A 92 17.40 0.34 -14.46
N ASN A 93 18.23 -0.65 -14.13
CA ASN A 93 19.24 -0.61 -13.08
C ASN A 93 18.75 -0.08 -11.72
N GLY A 94 17.44 -0.16 -11.45
CA GLY A 94 16.81 0.41 -10.25
C GLY A 94 16.78 1.95 -10.20
N GLU A 95 17.17 2.65 -11.26
CA GLU A 95 17.17 4.11 -11.32
C GLU A 95 15.83 4.63 -11.88
N GLY A 96 15.06 5.32 -11.02
CA GLY A 96 13.87 6.09 -11.42
C GLY A 96 12.60 5.30 -11.72
N GLY A 97 12.68 3.97 -11.88
CA GLY A 97 11.52 3.14 -12.18
C GLY A 97 10.61 2.89 -10.97
N GLU A 98 9.31 3.14 -11.12
CA GLU A 98 8.28 2.82 -10.13
C GLU A 98 7.24 1.87 -10.72
N ILE A 99 6.71 1.00 -9.85
CA ILE A 99 5.63 0.10 -10.22
C ILE A 99 4.32 0.87 -10.20
N TYR A 100 3.69 0.97 -11.35
CA TYR A 100 2.36 1.53 -11.48
C TYR A 100 1.28 0.46 -11.24
N ASP A 101 0.54 0.58 -10.15
CA ASP A 101 -0.58 -0.32 -9.80
C ASP A 101 -1.84 0.05 -10.60
N ASN A 102 -2.22 -0.84 -11.52
CA ASN A 102 -3.39 -0.73 -12.39
C ASN A 102 -4.56 -1.62 -11.99
N ARG A 103 -4.49 -2.34 -10.87
CA ARG A 103 -5.52 -3.30 -10.48
C ARG A 103 -6.92 -2.70 -10.37
N TRP A 104 -7.00 -1.45 -9.91
CA TRP A 104 -8.24 -0.72 -9.77
C TRP A 104 -9.00 -0.52 -11.09
N ARG A 105 -8.31 -0.43 -12.24
CA ARG A 105 -8.96 -0.40 -13.57
C ARG A 105 -9.58 -1.74 -13.97
N HIS A 106 -9.13 -2.81 -13.33
CA HIS A 106 -9.52 -4.17 -13.60
C HIS A 106 -10.29 -4.79 -12.42
N LEU A 107 -10.81 -3.96 -11.50
CA LEU A 107 -11.46 -4.43 -10.28
C LEU A 107 -12.71 -5.29 -10.57
N SER A 108 -13.44 -4.97 -11.64
CA SER A 108 -14.55 -5.79 -12.13
C SER A 108 -14.10 -7.18 -12.57
N VAL A 109 -13.03 -7.27 -13.36
CA VAL A 109 -12.45 -8.55 -13.78
C VAL A 109 -11.93 -9.34 -12.58
N ILE A 110 -11.23 -8.65 -11.65
CA ILE A 110 -10.75 -9.26 -10.41
C ILE A 110 -11.92 -9.83 -9.60
N LYS A 111 -13.03 -9.10 -9.46
CA LYS A 111 -14.25 -9.55 -8.78
C LYS A 111 -14.77 -10.86 -9.36
N GLU A 112 -14.93 -10.94 -10.69
CA GLU A 112 -15.45 -12.14 -11.35
C GLU A 112 -14.49 -13.35 -11.24
N VAL A 113 -13.18 -13.12 -11.38
CA VAL A 113 -12.20 -14.20 -11.23
C VAL A 113 -12.13 -14.70 -9.78
N ILE A 114 -12.23 -13.81 -8.78
CA ILE A 114 -12.32 -14.21 -7.37
C ILE A 114 -13.57 -15.08 -7.15
N LYS A 115 -14.72 -14.68 -7.70
CA LYS A 115 -15.97 -15.42 -7.59
C LYS A 115 -15.87 -16.82 -8.23
N ALA A 116 -15.18 -16.94 -9.36
CA ALA A 116 -14.92 -18.23 -10.01
C ALA A 116 -13.92 -19.10 -9.24
N CYS A 117 -12.83 -18.51 -8.72
CA CYS A 117 -11.79 -19.24 -8.00
C CYS A 117 -12.26 -19.70 -6.62
N PHE A 118 -12.97 -18.86 -5.89
CA PHE A 118 -13.26 -19.07 -4.48
C PHE A 118 -14.72 -18.71 -4.15
N ARG A 119 -15.67 -19.37 -4.80
CA ARG A 119 -17.11 -19.13 -4.62
C ARG A 119 -17.56 -19.13 -3.15
N GLU A 120 -17.05 -20.07 -2.36
CA GLU A 120 -17.39 -20.21 -0.94
C GLU A 120 -16.82 -19.09 -0.05
N LEU A 121 -15.70 -18.48 -0.49
CA LEU A 121 -15.05 -17.38 0.23
C LEU A 121 -15.47 -16.00 -0.27
N TYR A 122 -16.15 -15.97 -1.40
CA TYR A 122 -16.55 -14.74 -2.08
C TYR A 122 -17.59 -14.00 -1.25
N LYS A 123 -17.37 -12.69 -1.09
CA LYS A 123 -18.33 -11.75 -0.50
C LYS A 123 -18.58 -10.63 -1.48
N ASP A 124 -19.85 -10.25 -1.66
CA ASP A 124 -20.18 -9.00 -2.32
C ASP A 124 -20.18 -7.87 -1.27
N PRO A 125 -19.22 -6.95 -1.30
CA PRO A 125 -19.20 -5.83 -0.37
C PRO A 125 -20.36 -4.89 -0.70
N VAL A 126 -21.01 -4.38 0.36
CA VAL A 126 -22.09 -3.38 0.26
C VAL A 126 -21.68 -2.17 -0.58
N HIS A 127 -20.39 -1.80 -0.52
CA HIS A 127 -19.80 -0.78 -1.38
C HIS A 127 -18.63 -1.36 -2.16
N THR A 128 -18.73 -1.36 -3.50
CA THR A 128 -17.58 -1.68 -4.37
C THR A 128 -16.82 -0.40 -4.66
N PRO A 129 -15.53 -0.30 -4.28
CA PRO A 129 -14.73 0.90 -4.49
C PRO A 129 -14.69 1.32 -5.96
N THR A 130 -15.06 2.56 -6.22
CA THR A 130 -15.06 3.17 -7.55
C THR A 130 -13.74 3.89 -7.82
N ILE A 131 -13.54 4.29 -9.08
CA ILE A 131 -12.43 5.17 -9.47
C ILE A 131 -12.48 6.49 -8.67
N GLY A 132 -13.67 7.04 -8.45
CA GLY A 132 -13.87 8.26 -7.67
C GLY A 132 -13.44 8.10 -6.21
N ASP A 133 -13.71 6.96 -5.59
CA ASP A 133 -13.28 6.67 -4.21
C ASP A 133 -11.76 6.67 -4.06
N ILE A 134 -11.06 6.14 -5.07
CA ILE A 134 -9.59 6.10 -5.09
C ILE A 134 -9.02 7.50 -5.25
N PHE A 135 -9.58 8.32 -6.15
CA PHE A 135 -9.15 9.71 -6.31
C PHE A 135 -9.43 10.54 -5.04
N GLY A 136 -10.59 10.36 -4.43
CA GLY A 136 -10.93 11.00 -3.16
C GLY A 136 -10.01 10.54 -2.01
N LEU A 137 -9.59 9.28 -1.98
CA LEU A 137 -8.60 8.78 -1.04
C LEU A 137 -7.23 9.42 -1.25
N LYS A 138 -6.77 9.51 -2.51
CA LYS A 138 -5.49 10.16 -2.87
C LYS A 138 -5.46 11.62 -2.44
N ARG A 139 -6.53 12.37 -2.72
CA ARG A 139 -6.66 13.78 -2.34
C ARG A 139 -6.59 13.95 -0.82
N ARG A 140 -7.42 13.22 -0.06
CA ARG A 140 -7.40 13.29 1.41
C ARG A 140 -6.03 12.95 2.01
N HIS A 141 -5.33 11.98 1.44
CA HIS A 141 -3.96 11.67 1.89
C HIS A 141 -2.99 12.82 1.60
N PHE A 142 -3.07 13.42 0.40
CA PHE A 142 -2.25 14.57 0.05
C PHE A 142 -2.48 15.73 1.02
N ASP A 143 -3.74 16.12 1.26
CA ASP A 143 -4.09 17.22 2.16
C ASP A 143 -3.56 16.98 3.58
N LEU A 144 -3.77 15.76 4.11
CA LEU A 144 -3.27 15.37 5.43
C LEU A 144 -1.74 15.41 5.51
N VAL A 145 -1.04 14.93 4.49
CA VAL A 145 0.44 14.93 4.46
C VAL A 145 0.97 16.37 4.42
N SER A 146 0.39 17.23 3.60
CA SER A 146 0.74 18.65 3.52
C SER A 146 0.57 19.34 4.87
N GLU A 147 -0.58 19.16 5.53
CA GLU A 147 -0.85 19.72 6.86
C GLU A 147 0.16 19.21 7.92
N LEU A 148 0.51 17.92 7.88
CA LEU A 148 1.48 17.34 8.82
C LEU A 148 2.90 17.88 8.59
N LEU A 149 3.30 18.08 7.34
CA LEU A 149 4.60 18.65 7.00
C LEU A 149 4.70 20.11 7.46
N GLU A 150 3.66 20.92 7.23
CA GLU A 150 3.61 22.30 7.72
C GLU A 150 3.69 22.39 9.26
N LYS A 151 3.06 21.45 9.97
CA LYS A 151 3.18 21.36 11.42
C LYS A 151 4.59 20.97 11.87
N GLU A 152 5.26 20.08 11.13
CA GLU A 152 6.63 19.65 11.44
C GLU A 152 7.65 20.77 11.18
N THR A 153 7.50 21.52 10.09
CA THR A 153 8.34 22.69 9.79
C THR A 153 8.14 23.77 10.84
N ARG A 154 6.90 24.14 11.17
CA ARG A 154 6.58 25.11 12.22
C ARG A 154 7.17 24.71 13.57
N LYS A 155 7.02 23.44 13.98
CA LYS A 155 7.62 22.92 15.22
C LYS A 155 9.14 22.99 15.19
N SER A 156 9.76 22.74 14.04
CA SER A 156 11.22 22.80 13.88
C SER A 156 11.73 24.23 13.99
N SER A 157 11.04 25.20 13.38
CA SER A 157 11.33 26.63 13.51
C SER A 157 11.20 27.11 14.96
N LEU A 158 10.13 26.71 15.67
CA LEU A 158 9.95 27.07 17.09
C LEU A 158 11.04 26.46 17.98
N ARG A 159 11.42 25.19 17.74
CA ARG A 159 12.53 24.54 18.47
C ARG A 159 13.86 25.25 18.23
N TRP A 160 14.11 25.71 17.01
CA TRP A 160 15.32 26.46 16.67
C TRP A 160 15.33 27.84 17.36
N ALA A 161 14.22 28.58 17.33
CA ALA A 161 14.09 29.86 18.02
C ALA A 161 14.26 29.73 19.55
N ALA A 162 13.67 28.70 20.17
CA ALA A 162 13.84 28.43 21.60
C ALA A 162 15.31 28.09 21.96
N LYS A 163 16.03 27.40 21.07
CA LYS A 163 17.45 27.09 21.26
C LYS A 163 18.32 28.36 21.23
N LEU A 164 18.00 29.31 20.35
CA LEU A 164 18.69 30.60 20.29
C LEU A 164 18.43 31.45 21.53
N HIS A 165 17.18 31.51 22.00
CA HIS A 165 16.84 32.24 23.23
C HIS A 165 17.62 31.71 24.43
N LYS A 166 17.65 30.38 24.60
CA LYS A 166 18.39 29.73 25.69
C LYS A 166 19.91 29.96 25.61
N ALA A 167 20.48 29.96 24.40
CA ALA A 167 21.89 30.26 24.19
C ALA A 167 22.23 31.74 24.45
N GLY A 168 21.27 32.65 24.25
CA GLY A 168 21.40 34.07 24.60
C GLY A 168 21.28 34.33 26.10
N GLU A 169 20.44 33.59 26.83
CA GLU A 169 20.33 33.67 28.29
C GLU A 169 21.55 33.09 29.03
N GLU A 170 22.24 32.10 28.45
CA GLU A 170 23.52 31.58 28.97
C GLU A 170 24.71 32.54 28.73
N TYR A 171 24.57 33.51 27.83
CA TYR A 171 25.60 34.52 27.59
C TYR A 171 25.43 35.70 28.56
N ARG A 172 26.09 35.61 29.71
CA ARG A 172 26.27 36.73 30.65
C ARG A 172 27.71 37.25 30.50
N PRO A 173 27.94 38.42 29.89
CA PRO A 173 29.29 38.96 29.80
C PRO A 173 29.84 39.23 31.21
N ALA A 174 31.12 38.90 31.41
CA ALA A 174 31.86 39.07 32.65
C ALA A 174 32.20 40.53 32.93
#